data_AF-A0A819XAV6-F1
#
_entry.id   AF-A0A819XAV6-F1
#
_cell.length_a   1.000
_cell.length_b   1.000
_cell.length_c   1.000
_cell.angle_alpha   90.00
_cell.angle_beta   90.00
_cell.angle_gamma   90.00
#
_symmetry.space_group_name_H-M   'P 1'
#
loop_
_entity.id
_entity.type
_entity.pdbx_description
1 polymer ?
#
loop_
_entity_poly.entity_id
_entity_poly.type
_entity_poly.pdbx_seq_one_letter_code
_entity_poly.pdbx_strand_id
1 'polypeptide(L)'
;MAAFGSTEYDFKKIGRTTSVPDADIARIMYYLDCVCTVIDYDDNNIRRYRNYSNWRNMSDEEDRLIFLLGLALSPDELEDKVFFNVPALCPDSNNEFYEIGQVRRQLVIVQSIVIGGQSRQVKRIMAYRQMWMRRNYYEPMQRLAFRFSPAGQRQEALMRSMACTIS
;
A
#
# COMPACT_ATOMS: atom_id res chain seq x y z
N MET A 1 -29.42 32.62 2.78
CA MET A 1 -29.23 31.36 3.51
C MET A 1 -27.85 30.80 3.16
N ALA A 2 -27.07 30.49 4.19
CA ALA A 2 -25.77 29.79 4.25
C ALA A 2 -24.76 30.00 3.10
N ALA A 3 -23.75 30.83 3.36
CA ALA A 3 -22.48 30.79 2.67
C ALA A 3 -21.78 29.46 2.99
N PHE A 4 -21.54 28.63 1.96
CA PHE A 4 -20.64 27.50 2.08
C PHE A 4 -19.23 28.06 2.22
N GLY A 5 -18.71 28.02 3.45
CA GLY A 5 -17.32 28.34 3.73
C GLY A 5 -16.43 27.33 3.01
N SER A 6 -15.89 27.73 1.86
CA SER A 6 -14.75 27.09 1.22
C SER A 6 -13.61 27.15 2.22
N THR A 7 -13.47 26.12 3.03
CA THR A 7 -12.29 25.99 3.88
C THR A 7 -11.19 25.52 2.91
N GLU A 8 -10.52 26.48 2.29
CA GLU A 8 -9.22 26.27 1.64
C GLU A 8 -8.28 25.78 2.72
N TYR A 9 -8.18 24.47 2.85
CA TYR A 9 -7.19 23.88 3.73
C TYR A 9 -5.85 23.95 3.01
N ASP A 10 -4.94 24.76 3.56
CA ASP A 10 -3.56 24.93 3.12
C ASP A 10 -2.72 23.68 3.46
N PHE A 11 -3.18 22.52 2.99
CA PHE A 11 -2.43 21.29 3.02
C PHE A 11 -1.55 21.24 1.77
N LYS A 12 -0.25 21.20 1.96
CA LYS A 12 0.72 20.96 0.90
C LYS A 12 0.57 19.50 0.47
N LYS A 13 -0.28 19.28 -0.52
CA LYS A 13 -0.46 17.98 -1.15
C LYS A 13 0.87 17.57 -1.79
N ILE A 14 1.39 16.42 -1.38
CA ILE A 14 2.61 15.86 -1.97
C ILE A 14 2.22 14.52 -2.57
N GLY A 15 2.03 14.47 -3.88
CA GLY A 15 1.61 13.25 -4.56
C GLY A 15 1.94 13.27 -6.03
N ARG A 16 1.96 12.08 -6.62
CA ARG A 16 2.02 11.89 -8.07
C ARG A 16 0.83 11.03 -8.48
N THR A 17 0.10 11.47 -9.49
CA THR A 17 -0.88 10.61 -10.15
C THR A 17 -0.13 9.45 -10.79
N THR A 18 -0.48 8.23 -10.41
CA THR A 18 0.18 7.04 -10.94
C THR A 18 -0.84 6.00 -11.40
N SER A 19 -0.52 5.35 -12.52
CA SER A 19 -1.28 4.21 -13.02
C SER A 19 -0.62 2.94 -12.52
N VAL A 20 -1.27 2.24 -11.61
CA VAL A 20 -0.80 0.96 -11.07
C VAL A 20 -1.23 -0.16 -12.02
N PRO A 21 -0.31 -1.04 -12.46
CA PRO A 21 -0.65 -2.20 -13.28
C PRO A 21 -1.70 -3.10 -12.62
N ASP A 22 -2.51 -3.76 -13.44
CA ASP A 22 -3.52 -4.71 -12.97
C ASP A 22 -2.92 -6.08 -12.66
N ALA A 23 -1.99 -6.11 -11.69
CA ALA A 23 -1.35 -7.31 -11.19
C ALA A 23 -1.29 -7.26 -9.67
N ASP A 24 -1.55 -8.39 -9.00
CA ASP A 24 -1.63 -8.43 -7.54
C ASP A 24 -0.31 -8.02 -6.87
N ILE A 25 0.81 -8.53 -7.37
CA ILE A 25 2.15 -8.14 -6.90
C ILE A 25 2.39 -6.65 -7.11
N ALA A 26 2.08 -6.11 -8.29
CA ALA A 26 2.28 -4.68 -8.58
C ALA A 26 1.48 -3.78 -7.62
N ARG A 27 0.26 -4.20 -7.26
CA ARG A 27 -0.60 -3.49 -6.31
C ARG A 27 -0.03 -3.53 -4.89
N ILE A 28 0.51 -4.68 -4.44
CA ILE A 28 1.21 -4.77 -3.15
C ILE A 28 2.49 -3.94 -3.14
N MET A 29 3.28 -3.98 -4.22
CA MET A 29 4.48 -3.13 -4.35
C MET A 29 4.14 -1.64 -4.26
N TYR A 30 3.03 -1.23 -4.90
CA TYR A 30 2.53 0.14 -4.79
C TYR A 30 2.07 0.50 -3.37
N TYR A 31 1.38 -0.42 -2.69
CA TYR A 31 1.04 -0.26 -1.27
C TYR A 31 2.30 -0.07 -0.41
N LEU A 32 3.33 -0.91 -0.60
CA LEU A 32 4.61 -0.80 0.12
C LEU A 32 5.32 0.52 -0.18
N ASP A 33 5.26 1.02 -1.42
CA ASP A 33 5.79 2.34 -1.77
C ASP A 33 5.09 3.48 -1.02
N CYS A 34 3.76 3.37 -0.83
CA CYS A 34 3.00 4.31 -0.02
C CYS A 34 3.42 4.25 1.46
N VAL A 35 3.60 3.05 2.02
CA VAL A 35 4.11 2.86 3.39
C VAL A 35 5.49 3.50 3.54
N CYS A 36 6.45 3.20 2.66
CA CYS A 36 7.78 3.81 2.70
C CYS A 36 7.81 5.32 2.42
N THR A 37 6.69 5.91 1.98
CA THR A 37 6.55 7.36 1.81
C THR A 37 6.10 8.05 3.10
N VAL A 38 5.32 7.34 3.94
CA VAL A 38 4.84 7.83 5.24
C VAL A 38 5.83 7.58 6.38
N ILE A 39 6.58 6.48 6.35
CA ILE A 39 7.55 6.13 7.40
C ILE A 39 8.98 6.11 6.87
N ASP A 40 9.93 6.37 7.77
CA ASP A 40 11.34 6.21 7.47
C ASP A 40 11.76 4.73 7.44
N TYR A 41 11.57 4.12 6.28
CA TYR A 41 11.96 2.74 6.02
C TYR A 41 13.13 2.71 5.02
N ASP A 42 14.34 3.03 5.51
CA ASP A 42 15.59 2.97 4.72
C ASP A 42 16.32 1.64 4.93
N ASP A 43 15.66 0.54 4.57
CA ASP A 43 16.36 -0.71 4.30
C ASP A 43 16.70 -0.75 2.82
N ASN A 44 17.99 -0.79 2.50
CA ASN A 44 18.48 -0.80 1.11
C ASN A 44 17.83 -1.89 0.24
N ASN A 45 17.34 -2.97 0.86
CA ASN A 45 16.63 -4.07 0.19
C ASN A 45 15.19 -3.72 -0.23
N ILE A 46 14.49 -2.81 0.45
CA ILE A 46 13.07 -2.54 0.14
C ILE A 46 12.87 -1.72 -1.14
N ARG A 47 13.89 -0.96 -1.56
CA ARG A 47 13.79 -0.09 -2.76
C ARG A 47 13.43 -0.87 -4.01
N ARG A 48 13.91 -2.10 -4.14
CA ARG A 48 13.58 -2.99 -5.26
C ARG A 48 12.10 -3.41 -5.25
N TYR A 49 11.53 -3.64 -4.07
CA TYR A 49 10.14 -4.04 -3.87
C TYR A 49 9.13 -2.89 -3.97
N ARG A 50 9.59 -1.65 -4.12
CA ARG A 50 8.74 -0.47 -4.36
C ARG A 50 8.48 -0.19 -5.83
N ASN A 51 9.28 -0.76 -6.73
CA ASN A 51 9.20 -0.48 -8.17
C ASN A 51 8.10 -1.31 -8.85
N TYR A 52 6.84 -0.93 -8.62
CA TYR A 52 5.66 -1.61 -9.19
C TYR A 52 5.61 -1.59 -10.72
N SER A 53 6.34 -0.69 -11.40
CA SER A 53 6.44 -0.68 -12.86
C SER A 53 7.25 -1.86 -13.41
N ASN A 54 8.17 -2.41 -12.61
CA ASN A 54 9.06 -3.52 -12.99
C ASN A 54 8.60 -4.87 -12.43
N TRP A 55 7.33 -5.00 -12.03
CA TRP A 55 6.78 -6.23 -11.41
C TRP A 55 6.99 -7.50 -12.26
N ARG A 56 7.07 -7.38 -13.60
CA ARG A 56 7.28 -8.51 -14.51
C ARG A 56 8.68 -9.13 -14.42
N ASN A 57 9.64 -8.44 -13.84
CA ASN A 57 11.02 -8.90 -13.72
C ASN A 57 11.30 -9.57 -12.37
N MET A 58 10.25 -9.84 -11.57
CA MET A 58 10.36 -10.47 -10.26
C MET A 58 10.32 -11.99 -10.40
N SER A 59 11.19 -12.66 -9.65
CA SER A 59 11.18 -14.12 -9.48
C SER A 59 10.08 -14.57 -8.53
N ASP A 60 9.72 -15.85 -8.58
CA ASP A 60 8.73 -16.44 -7.66
C ASP A 60 9.14 -16.32 -6.18
N GLU A 61 10.45 -16.28 -5.89
CA GLU A 61 10.96 -16.02 -4.53
C GLU A 61 10.74 -14.57 -4.10
N GLU A 62 11.00 -13.61 -4.99
CA GLU A 62 10.75 -12.19 -4.73
C GLU A 62 9.25 -11.90 -4.54
N ASP A 63 8.39 -12.55 -5.32
CA ASP A 63 6.93 -12.49 -5.16
C ASP A 63 6.49 -12.92 -3.75
N ARG A 64 7.09 -13.99 -3.21
CA ARG A 64 6.82 -14.45 -1.84
C ARG A 64 7.34 -13.47 -0.80
N LEU A 65 8.51 -12.88 -1.03
CA LEU A 65 9.06 -11.86 -0.13
C LEU A 65 8.16 -10.62 -0.09
N ILE A 66 7.65 -10.16 -1.24
CA ILE A 66 6.68 -9.06 -1.31
C ILE A 66 5.42 -9.38 -0.51
N PHE A 67 4.91 -10.60 -0.64
CA PHE A 67 3.75 -11.04 0.14
C PHE A 67 4.02 -11.07 1.65
N LEU A 68 5.17 -11.60 2.08
CA LEU A 68 5.56 -11.60 3.50
C LEU A 68 5.74 -10.17 4.03
N LEU A 69 6.33 -9.27 3.24
CA LEU A 69 6.43 -7.85 3.59
C LEU A 69 5.05 -7.19 3.70
N GLY A 70 4.13 -7.52 2.79
CA GLY A 70 2.74 -7.08 2.87
C GLY A 70 2.04 -7.52 4.16
N LEU A 71 2.27 -8.77 4.60
CA LEU A 71 1.75 -9.27 5.88
C LEU A 71 2.38 -8.56 7.08
N ALA A 72 3.69 -8.31 7.05
CA ALA A 72 4.41 -7.65 8.14
C ALA A 72 4.05 -6.16 8.27
N LEU A 73 3.67 -5.52 7.16
CA LEU A 73 3.24 -4.13 7.07
C LEU A 73 1.75 -4.05 6.79
N SER A 74 0.94 -4.82 7.52
CA SER A 74 -0.51 -4.82 7.32
C SER A 74 -1.13 -3.45 7.66
N PRO A 75 -2.26 -3.10 7.03
CA PRO A 75 -3.01 -1.89 7.36
C PRO A 75 -3.33 -1.81 8.84
N ASP A 76 -3.65 -2.93 9.49
CA ASP A 76 -3.98 -2.99 10.92
C ASP A 76 -2.85 -2.44 11.81
N GLU A 77 -1.59 -2.57 11.39
CA GLU A 77 -0.44 -2.01 12.11
C GLU A 77 -0.26 -0.50 11.88
N LEU A 78 -0.80 0.03 10.78
CA LEU A 78 -0.58 1.38 10.28
C LEU A 78 -1.80 2.31 10.42
N GLU A 79 -2.99 1.73 10.48
CA GLU A 79 -4.27 2.42 10.61
C GLU A 79 -4.32 3.20 11.91
N ASP A 80 -4.96 4.37 11.84
CA ASP A 80 -5.08 5.36 12.92
C ASP A 80 -3.74 5.89 13.48
N LYS A 81 -2.60 5.48 12.90
CA LYS A 81 -1.26 5.95 13.25
C LYS A 81 -0.66 6.79 12.13
N VAL A 82 -0.63 6.22 10.92
CA VAL A 82 -0.05 6.85 9.71
C VAL A 82 -1.00 6.82 8.53
N PHE A 83 -1.92 5.85 8.49
CA PHE A 83 -2.94 5.69 7.46
C PHE A 83 -4.31 6.01 8.07
N PHE A 84 -5.05 6.92 7.45
CA PHE A 84 -6.32 7.43 7.97
C PHE A 84 -7.43 7.30 6.93
N ASN A 85 -8.51 6.63 7.29
CA ASN A 85 -9.70 6.49 6.45
C ASN A 85 -10.57 7.74 6.55
N VAL A 86 -10.16 8.81 5.87
CA VAL A 86 -10.85 10.10 5.88
C VAL A 86 -11.12 10.54 4.45
N PRO A 87 -12.24 10.09 3.84
CA PRO A 87 -12.57 10.44 2.45
C PRO A 87 -12.66 11.95 2.18
N ALA A 88 -12.96 12.75 3.21
CA ALA A 88 -12.97 14.21 3.13
C ALA A 88 -11.59 14.82 2.84
N LEU A 89 -10.51 14.13 3.24
CA LEU A 89 -9.12 14.46 2.92
C LEU A 89 -8.65 13.78 1.62
N CYS A 90 -9.59 13.38 0.76
CA CYS A 90 -9.29 12.75 -0.53
C CYS A 90 -10.19 13.33 -1.63
N PRO A 91 -10.18 14.65 -1.89
CA PRO A 91 -11.03 15.27 -2.91
C PRO A 91 -10.66 14.84 -4.35
N ASP A 92 -9.37 14.72 -4.66
CA ASP A 92 -8.91 14.58 -6.05
C ASP A 92 -8.51 13.14 -6.41
N SER A 93 -8.24 12.31 -5.40
CA SER A 93 -7.69 10.97 -5.58
C SER A 93 -8.22 10.00 -4.53
N ASN A 94 -8.03 8.71 -4.76
CA ASN A 94 -8.44 7.68 -3.79
C ASN A 94 -7.49 7.57 -2.59
N ASN A 95 -6.31 8.18 -2.67
CA ASN A 95 -5.37 8.41 -1.59
C ASN A 95 -4.64 9.75 -1.77
N GLU A 96 -4.31 10.41 -0.67
CA GLU A 96 -3.51 11.64 -0.63
C GLU A 96 -2.52 11.62 0.53
N PHE A 97 -1.36 12.27 0.36
CA PHE A 97 -0.33 12.37 1.40
C PHE A 97 -0.19 13.80 1.91
N TYR A 98 0.08 13.91 3.21
CA TYR A 98 0.16 15.17 3.94
C TYR A 98 1.38 15.21 4.87
N GLU A 99 1.96 16.40 5.04
CA GLU A 99 3.00 16.62 6.04
C GLU A 99 2.39 16.68 7.46
N ILE A 100 3.07 16.08 8.43
CA ILE A 100 2.58 15.95 9.82
C ILE A 100 2.21 17.30 10.43
N GLY A 101 2.98 18.36 10.15
CA GLY A 101 2.76 19.69 10.71
C GLY A 101 1.39 20.29 10.37
N GLN A 102 0.78 19.89 9.26
CA GLN A 102 -0.43 20.53 8.74
C GLN A 102 -1.72 19.89 9.29
N VAL A 103 -1.73 18.61 9.63
CA VAL A 103 -2.97 17.86 9.98
C VAL A 103 -3.20 17.75 11.50
N ARG A 104 -2.34 18.40 12.31
CA ARG A 104 -2.35 18.36 13.79
C ARG A 104 -3.66 18.77 14.46
N ARG A 105 -4.58 19.47 13.77
CA ARG A 105 -5.87 19.89 14.33
C ARG A 105 -7.00 18.86 14.17
N GLN A 106 -6.84 17.86 13.30
CA GLN A 106 -7.90 16.91 12.96
C GLN A 106 -7.59 15.47 13.33
N LEU A 107 -6.31 15.12 13.47
CA LEU A 107 -5.86 13.76 13.74
C LEU A 107 -4.80 13.73 14.85
N VAL A 108 -4.86 12.70 15.70
CA VAL A 108 -3.80 12.41 16.68
C VAL A 108 -2.66 11.73 15.93
N ILE A 109 -1.64 12.51 15.55
CA ILE A 109 -0.49 11.99 14.78
C ILE A 109 0.63 11.61 15.74
N VAL A 110 1.04 10.34 15.68
CA VAL A 110 2.20 9.83 16.40
C VAL A 110 3.49 10.21 15.67
N GLN A 111 4.54 10.53 16.42
CA GLN A 111 5.85 10.91 15.84
C GLN A 111 6.65 9.70 15.37
N SER A 112 6.39 8.53 15.97
CA SER A 112 7.02 7.26 15.60
C SER A 112 6.09 6.09 15.83
N ILE A 113 6.29 5.01 15.08
CA ILE A 113 5.60 3.73 15.23
C ILE A 113 6.60 2.59 15.36
N VAL A 114 6.25 1.55 16.11
CA VAL A 114 7.08 0.34 16.22
C VAL A 114 6.61 -0.66 15.18
N ILE A 115 7.50 -1.02 14.25
CA ILE A 115 7.26 -2.04 13.23
C ILE A 115 8.41 -3.05 13.31
N GLY A 116 8.09 -4.33 13.43
CA GLY A 116 9.11 -5.40 13.50
C GLY A 116 10.10 -5.20 14.66
N GLY A 117 9.64 -4.65 15.78
CA GLY A 117 10.49 -4.35 16.96
C GLY A 117 11.38 -3.12 16.83
N GLN A 118 11.33 -2.39 15.70
CA GLN A 118 12.10 -1.17 15.49
C GLN A 118 11.20 0.07 15.48
N SER A 119 11.61 1.11 16.21
CA SER A 119 10.94 2.42 16.16
C SER A 119 11.28 3.11 14.84
N ARG A 120 10.25 3.47 14.07
CA ARG A 120 10.35 4.15 12.78
C ARG A 120 9.70 5.53 12.90
N GLN A 121 10.39 6.57 12.45
CA GLN A 121 9.83 7.91 12.45
C GLN A 121 8.77 8.06 11.36
N VAL A 122 7.68 8.72 11.71
CA VAL A 122 6.66 9.13 10.75
C VAL A 122 7.17 10.39 10.06
N LYS A 123 7.25 10.35 8.73
CA LYS A 123 7.62 11.49 7.88
C LYS A 123 6.39 12.22 7.35
N ARG A 124 5.34 11.46 7.03
CA ARG A 124 4.09 11.94 6.43
C ARG A 124 2.94 11.08 6.92
N ILE A 125 1.72 11.54 6.69
CA ILE A 125 0.53 10.70 6.83
C ILE A 125 -0.14 10.50 5.48
N MET A 126 -0.92 9.45 5.37
CA MET A 126 -1.72 9.16 4.19
C MET A 126 -3.20 9.12 4.59
N ALA A 127 -4.02 9.91 3.90
CA ALA A 127 -5.46 9.73 3.90
C ALA A 127 -5.84 8.82 2.73
N TYR A 128 -6.87 8.00 2.93
CA TYR A 128 -7.35 7.10 1.88
C TYR A 128 -8.86 6.93 1.93
N ARG A 129 -9.46 6.56 0.78
CA ARG A 129 -10.82 6.07 0.67
C ARG A 129 -10.82 4.54 0.76
N GLN A 130 -11.81 3.92 1.42
CA GLN A 130 -11.89 2.45 1.56
C GLN A 130 -11.62 1.67 0.26
N MET A 131 -12.08 2.17 -0.88
CA MET A 131 -11.86 1.57 -2.20
C MET A 131 -10.37 1.44 -2.56
N TRP A 132 -9.54 2.40 -2.16
CA TRP A 132 -8.08 2.34 -2.36
C TRP A 132 -7.48 1.16 -1.61
N MET A 133 -7.82 1.01 -0.32
CA MET A 133 -7.28 -0.06 0.52
C MET A 133 -7.74 -1.42 0.03
N ARG A 134 -9.02 -1.53 -0.34
CA ARG A 134 -9.58 -2.75 -0.92
C ARG A 134 -8.86 -3.17 -2.19
N ARG A 135 -8.68 -2.24 -3.13
CA ARG A 135 -8.09 -2.51 -4.46
C ARG A 135 -6.60 -2.78 -4.39
N ASN A 136 -5.86 -2.08 -3.54
CA ASN A 136 -4.39 -2.12 -3.52
C ASN A 136 -3.80 -3.04 -2.45
N TYR A 137 -4.56 -3.41 -1.42
CA TYR A 137 -4.09 -4.29 -0.36
C TYR A 137 -4.99 -5.52 -0.17
N TYR A 138 -6.24 -5.36 0.28
CA TYR A 138 -7.04 -6.51 0.73
C TYR A 138 -7.31 -7.55 -0.37
N GLU A 139 -7.80 -7.11 -1.54
CA GLU A 139 -8.08 -8.00 -2.67
C GLU A 139 -6.80 -8.68 -3.22
N PRO A 140 -5.70 -7.94 -3.49
CA PRO A 140 -4.44 -8.57 -3.91
C PRO A 140 -3.87 -9.53 -2.86
N MET A 141 -3.87 -9.17 -1.58
CA MET A 141 -3.37 -10.05 -0.51
C MET A 141 -4.18 -11.34 -0.42
N GLN A 142 -5.51 -11.27 -0.56
CA GLN A 142 -6.35 -12.45 -0.56
C GLN A 142 -6.04 -13.38 -1.74
N ARG A 143 -5.87 -12.84 -2.94
CA ARG A 143 -5.51 -13.61 -4.14
C ARG A 143 -4.09 -14.21 -4.03
N LEU A 144 -3.13 -13.45 -3.50
CA LEU A 144 -1.77 -13.94 -3.24
C LEU A 144 -1.74 -15.03 -2.16
N ALA A 145 -2.54 -14.88 -1.11
CA ALA A 145 -2.67 -15.91 -0.06
C ALA A 145 -3.19 -17.22 -0.66
N PHE A 146 -4.17 -17.15 -1.57
CA PHE A 146 -4.62 -18.33 -2.32
C PHE A 146 -3.52 -18.90 -3.20
N ARG A 147 -2.86 -18.06 -4.02
CA ARG A 147 -1.75 -18.45 -4.92
C ARG A 147 -0.64 -19.19 -4.17
N PHE A 148 -0.22 -18.69 -3.00
CA PHE A 148 0.85 -19.30 -2.21
C PHE A 148 0.37 -20.44 -1.28
N SER A 149 -0.93 -20.69 -1.19
CA SER A 149 -1.45 -21.85 -0.45
C SER A 149 -1.14 -23.16 -1.17
N PRO A 150 -1.08 -24.31 -0.46
CA PRO A 150 -0.93 -25.61 -1.09
C PRO A 150 -2.01 -25.92 -2.14
N ALA A 151 -3.22 -25.39 -1.97
CA ALA A 151 -4.30 -25.56 -2.94
C ALA A 151 -4.05 -24.77 -4.23
N GLY A 152 -3.66 -23.50 -4.12
CA GLY A 152 -3.33 -22.65 -5.27
C GLY A 152 -2.16 -23.18 -6.07
N GLN A 153 -1.08 -23.61 -5.40
CA GLN A 153 0.09 -24.19 -6.06
C GLN A 153 -0.24 -25.47 -6.83
N ARG A 154 -1.11 -26.34 -6.27
CA ARG A 154 -1.59 -27.54 -6.98
C ARG A 154 -2.40 -27.16 -8.22
N GLN A 155 -3.27 -26.16 -8.12
CA GLN A 155 -4.08 -25.72 -9.25
C GLN A 155 -3.23 -25.11 -10.36
N GLU A 156 -2.23 -24.30 -10.03
CA GLU A 156 -1.27 -23.77 -11.02
C GLU A 156 -0.47 -24.89 -11.70
N ALA A 157 -0.01 -25.88 -10.94
CA ALA A 157 0.70 -27.03 -11.50
C ALA A 157 -0.17 -27.83 -12.48
N LEU A 158 -1.45 -28.07 -12.13
CA LEU A 158 -2.41 -28.74 -13.01
C LEU A 158 -2.68 -27.95 -14.30
N MET A 159 -2.86 -26.63 -14.19
CA MET A 159 -3.07 -25.77 -15.36
C MET A 159 -1.85 -25.77 -16.29
N ARG A 160 -0.63 -25.72 -15.73
CA ARG A 160 0.62 -25.83 -16.49
C ARG A 160 0.76 -27.20 -17.18
N SER A 161 0.42 -28.29 -16.51
CA SER A 161 0.48 -29.63 -17.13
C SER A 161 -0.54 -29.79 -18.26
N MET A 162 -1.76 -29.25 -18.09
CA MET A 162 -2.78 -29.28 -19.14
C MET A 162 -2.37 -28.47 -20.37
N ALA A 163 -1.75 -27.30 -20.18
CA ALA A 163 -1.25 -26.48 -21.28
C ALA A 163 -0.17 -27.19 -22.12
N CYS A 164 0.75 -27.92 -21.48
CA CYS A 164 1.75 -28.74 -22.18
C CYS A 164 1.16 -29.97 -22.89
N THR A 165 -0.05 -30.41 -22.55
CA THR A 165 -0.66 -31.62 -23.16
C THR A 165 -1.46 -31.28 -24.43
N ILE A 166 -1.73 -29.99 -24.67
CA ILE A 166 -2.55 -29.51 -25.79
C ILE A 166 -1.68 -28.84 -26.89
N SER A 167 -0.37 -28.69 -26.65
CA SER A 167 0.62 -28.20 -27.64
C SER A 167 1.33 -29.35 -28.32
#